data_AF-A0A7R7JE78-F1
#
_entry.id   AF-A0A7R7JE78-F1
#
_cell.length_a   1.000
_cell.length_b   1.000
_cell.length_c   1.000
_cell.angle_alpha   90.00
_cell.angle_beta   90.00
_cell.angle_gamma   90.00
#
_symmetry.space_group_name_H-M   'P 1'
#
loop_
_entity.id
_entity.type
_entity.pdbx_description
1 polymer ?
#
loop_
_entity_poly.entity_id
_entity_poly.type
_entity_poly.pdbx_seq_one_letter_code
_entity_poly.pdbx_strand_id
1 'polypeptide(L)'
;MELVCPAGNLPSLKAAVDAGADAVYLGFRDDTNARHFAGLNFSHEQLREGVDYAHARGRQVLLAINTYARPDGWMRWQQAVDRAVALGVDALIIADMGVLEYATQRYPEQRLHLSVQASATSVEALRFYHEQFGVRRAVLPRVLSLRQVETLVEKSPVEIEVFGFGSLCVMVEGRCYLSSYVTGESPNTCGACSPARFVDWQEQADGLHTRLNGILIDRFLPEEQAGYPTLCKGRFDVCGRVGYAIESPTSLNTLDLLPRLLGAGVAAVKLEGRQRSPAYVARISRVWREAIDACRRDPAGYRPRPEWMAALDEVAEGARTTPGAYHRPWQ
;
A
#
# COMPACT_ATOMS: atom_id res chain seq x y z
N MET A 1 9.28 -0.02 -15.42
CA MET A 1 8.45 0.74 -14.47
C MET A 1 7.02 0.89 -14.95
N GLU A 2 6.16 -0.06 -14.60
CA GLU A 2 4.70 0.03 -14.67
C GLU A 2 4.15 0.95 -13.56
N LEU A 3 2.97 1.52 -13.79
CA LEU A 3 2.19 2.22 -12.77
C LEU A 3 1.10 1.31 -12.18
N VAL A 4 1.22 0.98 -10.89
CA VAL A 4 0.30 0.08 -10.15
C VAL A 4 -0.58 0.89 -9.20
N CYS A 5 -1.87 1.03 -9.54
CA CYS A 5 -2.79 1.92 -8.84
C CYS A 5 -3.80 1.20 -7.92
N PRO A 6 -4.23 1.82 -6.80
CA PRO A 6 -5.14 1.20 -5.85
C PRO A 6 -6.60 1.27 -6.30
N ALA A 7 -7.34 0.16 -6.16
CA ALA A 7 -8.79 0.14 -6.31
C ALA A 7 -9.48 -0.41 -5.04
N GLY A 8 -10.27 0.45 -4.39
CA GLY A 8 -11.14 0.07 -3.27
C GLY A 8 -12.52 -0.42 -3.69
N ASN A 9 -12.95 -0.07 -4.91
CA ASN A 9 -14.25 -0.40 -5.49
C ASN A 9 -14.17 -0.22 -7.01
N LEU A 10 -15.21 -0.65 -7.72
CA LEU A 10 -15.27 -0.61 -9.18
C LEU A 10 -15.15 0.82 -9.76
N PRO A 11 -15.79 1.87 -9.21
CA PRO A 11 -15.52 3.25 -9.62
C PRO A 11 -14.05 3.66 -9.52
N SER A 12 -13.35 3.33 -8.42
CA SER A 12 -11.91 3.60 -8.28
C SER A 12 -11.06 2.80 -9.27
N LEU A 13 -11.46 1.57 -9.63
CA LEU A 13 -10.80 0.79 -10.68
C LEU A 13 -10.89 1.48 -12.04
N LYS A 14 -12.10 1.87 -12.45
CA LYS A 14 -12.32 2.58 -13.73
C LYS A 14 -11.53 3.89 -13.75
N ALA A 15 -11.61 4.66 -12.67
CA ALA A 15 -10.87 5.91 -12.49
C ALA A 15 -9.33 5.75 -12.56
N ALA A 16 -8.77 4.67 -12.02
CA ALA A 16 -7.33 4.38 -12.12
C ALA A 16 -6.92 4.02 -13.57
N VAL A 17 -7.68 3.12 -14.20
CA VAL A 17 -7.44 2.65 -15.58
C VAL A 17 -7.53 3.81 -16.58
N ASP A 18 -8.59 4.62 -16.49
CA ASP A 18 -8.80 5.78 -17.37
C ASP A 18 -7.78 6.91 -17.13
N ALA A 19 -7.16 6.95 -15.94
CA ALA A 19 -6.05 7.84 -15.62
C ALA A 19 -4.66 7.30 -16.01
N GLY A 20 -4.59 6.14 -16.69
CA GLY A 20 -3.36 5.60 -17.27
C GLY A 20 -2.60 4.62 -16.39
N ALA A 21 -3.23 4.01 -15.37
CA ALA A 21 -2.63 2.88 -14.67
C ALA A 21 -2.30 1.73 -15.63
N ASP A 22 -1.11 1.15 -15.50
CA ASP A 22 -0.72 -0.06 -16.25
C ASP A 22 -1.34 -1.31 -15.61
N ALA A 23 -1.44 -1.32 -14.28
CA ALA A 23 -2.15 -2.31 -13.49
C ALA A 23 -2.96 -1.67 -12.35
N VAL A 24 -4.05 -2.32 -11.94
CA VAL A 24 -4.83 -1.97 -10.75
C VAL A 24 -4.75 -3.08 -9.70
N TYR A 25 -4.61 -2.74 -8.42
CA TYR A 25 -4.62 -3.72 -7.34
C TYR A 25 -5.79 -3.54 -6.37
N LEU A 26 -6.46 -4.66 -6.05
CA LEU A 26 -7.69 -4.72 -5.27
C LEU A 26 -7.73 -5.93 -4.33
N GLY A 27 -8.85 -6.16 -3.65
CA GLY A 27 -9.09 -7.38 -2.85
C GLY A 27 -10.58 -7.75 -2.80
N PHE A 28 -10.87 -8.96 -2.31
CA PHE A 28 -12.24 -9.40 -2.03
C PHE A 28 -12.83 -8.70 -0.80
N ARG A 29 -14.18 -8.72 -0.69
CA ARG A 29 -14.92 -8.26 0.50
C ARG A 29 -14.91 -9.30 1.64
N ASP A 30 -13.71 -9.77 1.99
CA ASP A 30 -13.43 -10.71 3.09
C ASP A 30 -12.06 -10.39 3.72
N ASP A 31 -11.68 -11.11 4.78
CA ASP A 31 -10.47 -10.87 5.57
C ASP A 31 -9.18 -11.43 4.94
N THR A 32 -9.23 -11.88 3.68
CA THR A 32 -8.05 -12.39 2.96
C THR A 32 -7.06 -11.30 2.54
N ASN A 33 -7.41 -10.02 2.74
CA ASN A 33 -6.54 -8.89 2.38
C ASN A 33 -6.52 -7.78 3.45
N ALA A 34 -5.35 -7.18 3.68
CA ALA A 34 -5.08 -6.24 4.79
C ALA A 34 -5.70 -4.83 4.60
N ARG A 35 -6.73 -4.73 3.75
CA ARG A 35 -7.59 -3.57 3.56
C ARG A 35 -9.06 -4.02 3.54
N HIS A 36 -9.41 -4.96 4.43
CA HIS A 36 -10.78 -5.34 4.72
C HIS A 36 -11.48 -4.23 5.51
N PHE A 37 -12.32 -3.44 4.85
CA PHE A 37 -13.19 -2.44 5.48
C PHE A 37 -14.63 -2.65 5.02
N ALA A 38 -15.58 -2.32 5.90
CA ALA A 38 -16.99 -2.24 5.53
C ALA A 38 -17.18 -1.23 4.37
N GLY A 39 -18.02 -1.57 3.40
CA GLY A 39 -18.30 -0.73 2.23
C GLY A 39 -17.23 -0.71 1.14
N LEU A 40 -16.05 -1.29 1.37
CA LEU A 40 -15.02 -1.47 0.34
C LEU A 40 -15.01 -2.88 -0.24
N ASN A 41 -14.13 -3.05 -1.21
CA ASN A 41 -13.74 -4.29 -1.86
C ASN A 41 -14.83 -4.94 -2.71
N PHE A 42 -14.43 -5.90 -3.52
CA PHE A 42 -15.23 -6.39 -4.64
C PHE A 42 -16.01 -7.65 -4.24
N SER A 43 -17.28 -7.72 -4.66
CA SER A 43 -17.97 -9.00 -4.83
C SER A 43 -17.40 -9.75 -6.04
N HIS A 44 -17.76 -11.02 -6.21
CA HIS A 44 -17.36 -11.82 -7.38
C HIS A 44 -17.82 -11.17 -8.70
N GLU A 45 -19.07 -10.69 -8.76
CA GLU A 45 -19.64 -10.01 -9.93
C GLU A 45 -18.93 -8.68 -10.25
N GLN A 46 -18.69 -7.85 -9.23
CA GLN A 46 -17.99 -6.58 -9.39
C GLN A 46 -16.53 -6.78 -9.81
N LEU A 47 -15.89 -7.86 -9.36
CA LEU A 47 -14.54 -8.19 -9.79
C LEU A 47 -14.53 -8.65 -11.25
N ARG A 48 -15.48 -9.49 -11.67
CA ARG A 48 -15.62 -9.89 -13.07
C ARG A 48 -15.77 -8.67 -13.99
N GLU A 49 -16.68 -7.75 -13.67
CA GLU A 49 -16.82 -6.49 -14.43
C GLU A 49 -15.53 -5.64 -14.41
N GLY A 50 -14.81 -5.63 -13.29
CA GLY A 50 -13.53 -4.93 -13.15
C GLY A 50 -12.41 -5.52 -14.02
N VAL A 51 -12.33 -6.85 -14.11
CA VAL A 51 -11.42 -7.58 -15.00
C VAL A 51 -11.78 -7.31 -16.46
N ASP A 52 -13.03 -7.54 -16.85
CA ASP A 52 -13.55 -7.28 -18.19
C ASP A 52 -13.21 -5.84 -18.65
N TYR A 53 -13.40 -4.85 -17.77
CA TYR A 53 -13.15 -3.44 -18.04
C TYR A 53 -11.65 -3.11 -18.25
N ALA A 54 -10.77 -3.69 -17.42
CA ALA A 54 -9.34 -3.45 -17.46
C ALA A 54 -8.69 -4.18 -18.65
N HIS A 55 -9.05 -5.45 -18.88
CA HIS A 55 -8.58 -6.26 -20.01
C HIS A 55 -9.00 -5.65 -21.35
N ALA A 56 -10.22 -5.13 -21.47
CA ALA A 56 -10.68 -4.38 -22.66
C ALA A 56 -9.86 -3.10 -22.96
N ARG A 57 -9.01 -2.65 -22.03
CA ARG A 57 -8.07 -1.51 -22.18
C ARG A 57 -6.60 -1.93 -22.12
N GLY A 58 -6.33 -3.24 -22.16
CA GLY A 58 -4.99 -3.82 -22.08
C GLY A 58 -4.30 -3.62 -20.72
N ARG A 59 -5.06 -3.47 -19.63
CA ARG A 59 -4.56 -3.20 -18.27
C ARG A 59 -4.77 -4.39 -17.35
N GLN A 60 -3.82 -4.60 -16.44
CA GLN A 60 -3.81 -5.78 -15.57
C GLN A 60 -4.61 -5.57 -14.29
N VAL A 61 -5.19 -6.65 -13.77
CA VAL A 61 -5.82 -6.71 -12.45
C VAL A 61 -5.01 -7.60 -11.51
N LEU A 62 -4.52 -7.02 -10.42
CA LEU A 62 -3.73 -7.72 -9.40
C LEU A 62 -4.59 -7.89 -8.13
N LEU A 63 -4.75 -9.12 -7.65
CA LEU A 63 -5.56 -9.39 -6.46
C LEU A 63 -4.67 -9.58 -5.22
N ALA A 64 -4.89 -8.77 -4.19
CA ALA A 64 -4.31 -9.00 -2.88
C ALA A 64 -5.06 -10.14 -2.15
N ILE A 65 -4.32 -11.20 -1.81
CA ILE A 65 -4.68 -12.27 -0.88
C ILE A 65 -3.54 -12.32 0.16
N ASN A 66 -3.34 -11.20 0.86
CA ASN A 66 -2.09 -10.89 1.54
C ASN A 66 -2.11 -10.98 3.07
N THR A 67 -3.22 -11.38 3.68
CA THR A 67 -3.27 -11.70 5.12
C THR A 67 -2.90 -13.17 5.38
N TYR A 68 -2.68 -13.49 6.65
CA TYR A 68 -2.25 -14.82 7.10
C TYR A 68 -3.46 -15.69 7.42
N ALA A 69 -3.41 -16.94 6.96
CA ALA A 69 -4.48 -17.89 7.24
C ALA A 69 -4.48 -18.29 8.72
N ARG A 70 -5.67 -18.30 9.32
CA ARG A 70 -5.88 -18.86 10.66
C ARG A 70 -6.27 -20.34 10.57
N PRO A 71 -5.97 -21.17 11.59
CA PRO A 71 -6.26 -22.62 11.54
C PRO A 71 -7.74 -22.96 11.27
N ASP A 72 -8.65 -22.15 11.81
CA ASP A 72 -10.11 -22.24 11.63
C ASP A 72 -10.61 -21.65 10.29
N GLY A 73 -9.73 -20.99 9.53
CA GLY A 73 -10.07 -20.21 8.35
C GLY A 73 -9.39 -20.64 7.04
N TRP A 74 -8.43 -21.57 7.06
CA TRP A 74 -7.58 -21.95 5.91
C TRP A 74 -8.30 -22.07 4.56
N MET A 75 -9.43 -22.79 4.52
CA MET A 75 -10.25 -23.01 3.32
C MET A 75 -10.69 -21.68 2.64
N ARG A 76 -10.83 -20.59 3.39
CA ARG A 76 -11.18 -19.26 2.85
C ARG A 76 -10.08 -18.67 1.97
N TRP A 77 -8.82 -18.87 2.32
CA TRP A 77 -7.68 -18.43 1.51
C TRP A 77 -7.53 -19.30 0.27
N GLN A 78 -7.73 -20.62 0.40
CA GLN A 78 -7.79 -21.54 -0.74
C GLN A 78 -8.87 -21.12 -1.75
N GLN A 79 -10.10 -20.89 -1.26
CA GLN A 79 -11.21 -20.39 -2.08
C GLN A 79 -10.94 -19.01 -2.67
N ALA A 80 -10.23 -18.11 -1.97
CA ALA A 80 -9.86 -16.83 -2.53
C ALA A 80 -8.88 -16.99 -3.70
N VAL A 81 -7.88 -17.87 -3.59
CA VAL A 81 -6.99 -18.22 -4.72
C VAL A 81 -7.80 -18.82 -5.86
N ASP A 82 -8.60 -19.86 -5.62
CA ASP A 82 -9.46 -20.51 -6.63
C ASP A 82 -10.34 -19.50 -7.39
N ARG A 83 -11.07 -18.64 -6.65
CA ARG A 83 -11.95 -17.61 -7.24
C ARG A 83 -11.17 -16.57 -8.04
N ALA A 84 -9.96 -16.23 -7.62
CA ALA A 84 -9.14 -15.23 -8.29
C ALA A 84 -8.64 -15.74 -9.64
N VAL A 85 -8.10 -16.97 -9.67
CA VAL A 85 -7.64 -17.61 -10.91
C VAL A 85 -8.81 -17.85 -11.86
N ALA A 86 -9.96 -18.32 -11.34
CA ALA A 86 -11.17 -18.52 -12.14
C ALA A 86 -11.77 -17.21 -12.71
N LEU A 87 -11.48 -16.06 -12.10
CA LEU A 87 -11.84 -14.73 -12.59
C LEU A 87 -10.79 -14.13 -13.55
N GLY A 88 -9.67 -14.82 -13.81
CA GLY A 88 -8.66 -14.38 -14.76
C GLY A 88 -7.81 -13.19 -14.30
N VAL A 89 -7.56 -13.03 -12.99
CA VAL A 89 -6.67 -11.93 -12.52
C VAL A 89 -5.21 -12.18 -12.91
N ASP A 90 -4.53 -11.15 -13.40
CA ASP A 90 -3.19 -11.22 -13.97
C ASP A 90 -2.10 -11.60 -12.95
N ALA A 91 -2.29 -11.27 -11.67
CA ALA A 91 -1.41 -11.74 -10.60
C ALA A 91 -2.09 -11.80 -9.22
N LEU A 92 -1.57 -12.67 -8.35
CA LEU A 92 -1.93 -12.72 -6.93
C LEU A 92 -0.81 -12.11 -6.08
N ILE A 93 -1.15 -11.19 -5.18
CA ILE A 93 -0.23 -10.56 -4.23
C ILE A 93 -0.42 -11.25 -2.87
N ILE A 94 0.52 -12.11 -2.48
CA ILE A 94 0.39 -13.05 -1.35
C ILE A 94 1.54 -12.85 -0.35
N ALA A 95 1.29 -13.03 0.95
CA ALA A 95 2.32 -12.93 2.00
C ALA A 95 2.58 -14.25 2.75
N ASP A 96 1.57 -15.10 2.85
CA ASP A 96 1.58 -16.32 3.64
C ASP A 96 2.21 -17.48 2.84
N MET A 97 3.15 -18.20 3.46
CA MET A 97 3.88 -19.29 2.78
C MET A 97 2.99 -20.49 2.43
N GLY A 98 1.98 -20.80 3.24
CA GLY A 98 1.02 -21.87 2.93
C GLY A 98 0.11 -21.47 1.77
N VAL A 99 -0.35 -20.23 1.73
CA VAL A 99 -1.15 -19.70 0.61
C VAL A 99 -0.31 -19.64 -0.69
N LEU A 100 0.98 -19.27 -0.59
CA LEU A 100 1.92 -19.32 -1.72
C LEU A 100 2.14 -20.76 -2.22
N GLU A 101 2.38 -21.72 -1.32
CA GLU A 101 2.51 -23.14 -1.65
C GLU A 101 1.26 -23.66 -2.38
N TYR A 102 0.08 -23.41 -1.81
CA TYR A 102 -1.20 -23.84 -2.38
C TYR A 102 -1.42 -23.27 -3.79
N ALA A 103 -1.16 -21.97 -3.98
CA ALA A 103 -1.27 -21.33 -5.29
C ALA A 103 -0.28 -21.92 -6.29
N THR A 104 0.97 -22.16 -5.87
CA THR A 104 2.04 -22.74 -6.72
C THR A 104 1.72 -24.16 -7.16
N GLN A 105 1.29 -25.03 -6.23
CA GLN A 105 1.00 -26.44 -6.51
C GLN A 105 -0.25 -26.61 -7.38
N ARG A 106 -1.27 -25.76 -7.19
CA ARG A 106 -2.57 -25.89 -7.85
C ARG A 106 -2.68 -25.12 -9.17
N TYR A 107 -1.97 -23.99 -9.27
CA TYR A 107 -2.04 -23.06 -10.39
C TYR A 107 -0.62 -22.59 -10.78
N PRO A 108 0.25 -23.48 -11.29
CA PRO A 108 1.66 -23.15 -11.57
C PRO A 108 1.86 -22.03 -12.59
N GLU A 109 0.89 -21.80 -13.48
CA GLU A 109 0.91 -20.71 -14.46
C GLU A 109 0.44 -19.36 -13.89
N GLN A 110 -0.19 -19.34 -12.71
CA GLN A 110 -0.66 -18.09 -12.10
C GLN A 110 0.53 -17.26 -11.62
N ARG A 111 0.67 -16.03 -12.14
CA ARG A 111 1.74 -15.12 -11.73
C ARG A 111 1.58 -14.74 -10.25
N LEU A 112 2.60 -15.04 -9.44
CA LEU A 112 2.64 -14.69 -8.02
C LEU A 112 3.55 -13.49 -7.75
N HIS A 113 3.03 -12.53 -6.99
CA HIS A 113 3.75 -11.37 -6.46
C HIS A 113 3.86 -11.50 -4.94
N LEU A 114 5.04 -11.26 -4.40
CA LEU A 114 5.26 -11.26 -2.96
C LEU A 114 4.80 -9.94 -2.34
N SER A 115 3.82 -10.03 -1.45
CA SER A 115 3.32 -8.91 -0.66
C SER A 115 4.39 -8.32 0.26
N VAL A 116 4.35 -7.00 0.44
CA VAL A 116 5.17 -6.28 1.42
C VAL A 116 5.11 -6.84 2.85
N GLN A 117 4.02 -7.51 3.23
CA GLN A 117 3.88 -8.14 4.55
C GLN A 117 4.77 -9.39 4.74
N ALA A 118 5.33 -9.94 3.64
CA ALA A 118 6.28 -11.06 3.69
C ALA A 118 7.70 -10.66 4.08
N SER A 119 7.97 -9.37 4.32
CA SER A 119 9.22 -8.85 4.88
C SER A 119 10.51 -9.06 4.06
N ALA A 120 10.44 -9.44 2.77
CA ALA A 120 11.65 -9.70 1.99
C ALA A 120 12.48 -8.41 1.76
N THR A 121 13.59 -8.28 2.50
CA THR A 121 14.51 -7.13 2.47
C THR A 121 15.92 -7.51 1.99
N SER A 122 16.18 -8.78 1.69
CA SER A 122 17.48 -9.30 1.24
C SER A 122 17.35 -10.14 -0.03
N VAL A 123 18.47 -10.33 -0.75
CA VAL A 123 18.50 -11.13 -1.99
C VAL A 123 18.21 -12.60 -1.70
N GLU A 124 18.64 -13.10 -0.54
CA GLU A 124 18.44 -14.47 -0.08
C GLU A 124 16.95 -14.75 0.18
N ALA A 125 16.24 -13.81 0.81
CA ALA A 125 14.79 -13.92 1.00
C ALA A 125 14.05 -13.92 -0.35
N LEU A 126 14.39 -12.99 -1.24
CA LEU A 126 13.80 -12.91 -2.58
C LEU A 126 14.05 -14.18 -3.42
N ARG A 127 15.27 -14.74 -3.32
CA ARG A 127 15.65 -16.01 -3.93
C ARG A 127 14.85 -17.17 -3.37
N PHE A 128 14.72 -17.29 -2.05
CA PHE A 128 13.90 -18.33 -1.43
C PHE A 128 12.46 -18.29 -1.94
N TYR A 129 11.82 -17.12 -1.94
CA TYR A 129 10.44 -16.99 -2.43
C TYR A 129 10.31 -17.29 -3.94
N HIS A 130 11.33 -16.98 -4.74
CA HIS A 130 11.38 -17.33 -6.16
C HIS A 130 11.51 -18.84 -6.40
N GLU A 131 12.46 -19.49 -5.72
CA GLU A 131 12.80 -20.90 -5.91
C GLU A 131 11.72 -21.84 -5.34
N GLN A 132 11.09 -21.49 -4.22
CA GLN A 132 10.09 -22.36 -3.58
C GLN A 132 8.66 -22.15 -4.10
N PHE A 133 8.31 -20.93 -4.52
CA PHE A 133 6.93 -20.57 -4.88
C PHE A 133 6.80 -19.89 -6.26
N GLY A 134 7.85 -19.89 -7.07
CA GLY A 134 7.82 -19.31 -8.42
C GLY A 134 7.54 -17.80 -8.46
N VAL A 135 7.66 -17.06 -7.34
CA VAL A 135 7.40 -15.62 -7.26
C VAL A 135 8.12 -14.88 -8.38
N ARG A 136 7.41 -13.96 -9.06
CA ARG A 136 7.94 -13.20 -10.21
C ARG A 136 8.22 -11.73 -9.90
N ARG A 137 7.59 -11.18 -8.86
CA ARG A 137 7.75 -9.78 -8.40
C ARG A 137 7.66 -9.69 -6.89
N ALA A 138 8.39 -8.78 -6.25
CA ALA A 138 8.27 -8.50 -4.82
C ALA A 138 8.03 -7.02 -4.53
N VAL A 139 7.05 -6.74 -3.67
CA VAL A 139 6.72 -5.38 -3.21
C VAL A 139 7.57 -5.04 -1.99
N LEU A 140 8.60 -4.22 -2.14
CA LEU A 140 9.55 -3.94 -1.07
C LEU A 140 8.95 -3.06 0.05
N PRO A 141 9.35 -3.29 1.32
CA PRO A 141 8.92 -2.45 2.43
C PRO A 141 9.62 -1.07 2.41
N ARG A 142 8.87 -0.05 2.85
CA ARG A 142 9.28 1.38 2.89
C ARG A 142 10.29 1.70 4.00
N VAL A 143 11.15 0.75 4.35
CA VAL A 143 12.18 0.84 5.41
C VAL A 143 13.61 0.82 4.87
N LEU A 144 13.76 0.49 3.58
CA LEU A 144 15.04 0.45 2.86
C LEU A 144 15.39 1.82 2.29
N SER A 145 16.68 2.16 2.27
CA SER A 145 17.15 3.34 1.55
C SER A 145 17.30 3.09 0.06
N LEU A 146 17.40 4.18 -0.72
CA LEU A 146 17.48 4.09 -2.18
C LEU A 146 18.67 3.23 -2.65
N ARG A 147 19.82 3.32 -1.97
CA ARG A 147 20.99 2.47 -2.22
C ARG A 147 20.73 0.99 -1.96
N GLN A 148 19.95 0.66 -0.91
CA GLN A 148 19.57 -0.73 -0.62
C GLN A 148 18.62 -1.26 -1.70
N VAL A 149 17.66 -0.44 -2.15
CA VAL A 149 16.78 -0.81 -3.27
C VAL A 149 17.56 -0.99 -4.57
N GLU A 150 18.46 -0.07 -4.93
CA GLU A 150 19.36 -0.21 -6.09
C GLU A 150 20.15 -1.54 -6.03
N THR A 151 20.71 -1.87 -4.87
CA THR A 151 21.44 -3.14 -4.63
C THR A 151 20.54 -4.38 -4.77
N LEU A 152 19.28 -4.31 -4.34
CA LEU A 152 18.33 -5.40 -4.50
C LEU A 152 17.91 -5.55 -5.96
N VAL A 153 17.64 -4.46 -6.69
CA VAL A 153 17.23 -4.55 -8.11
C VAL A 153 18.34 -5.17 -8.96
N GLU A 154 19.61 -4.82 -8.71
CA GLU A 154 20.78 -5.41 -9.40
C GLU A 154 20.87 -6.94 -9.24
N LYS A 155 20.51 -7.47 -8.07
CA LYS A 155 20.83 -8.85 -7.65
C LYS A 155 19.61 -9.77 -7.46
N SER A 156 18.41 -9.21 -7.52
CA SER A 156 17.17 -9.93 -7.28
C SER A 156 16.85 -10.88 -8.45
N PRO A 157 16.46 -12.14 -8.17
CA PRO A 157 15.93 -13.05 -9.20
C PRO A 157 14.47 -12.71 -9.60
N VAL A 158 13.86 -11.70 -8.97
CA VAL A 158 12.48 -11.27 -9.21
C VAL A 158 12.39 -9.77 -9.49
N GLU A 159 11.34 -9.35 -10.19
CA GLU A 159 11.03 -7.94 -10.38
C GLU A 159 10.84 -7.21 -9.05
N ILE A 160 11.35 -5.99 -8.95
CA ILE A 160 11.19 -5.15 -7.76
C ILE A 160 10.08 -4.12 -7.97
N GLU A 161 9.10 -4.10 -7.06
CA GLU A 161 8.04 -3.10 -6.96
C GLU A 161 8.27 -2.23 -5.71
N VAL A 162 8.16 -0.92 -5.86
CA VAL A 162 8.35 0.06 -4.78
C VAL A 162 7.13 0.95 -4.60
N PHE A 163 7.00 1.62 -3.46
CA PHE A 163 5.93 2.60 -3.26
C PHE A 163 6.32 3.98 -3.82
N GLY A 164 5.42 4.57 -4.60
CA GLY A 164 5.55 5.91 -5.16
C GLY A 164 5.00 7.00 -4.24
N PHE A 165 3.71 6.88 -3.92
CA PHE A 165 2.99 7.88 -3.14
C PHE A 165 1.96 7.27 -2.18
N GLY A 166 1.67 8.01 -1.10
CA GLY A 166 0.55 7.76 -0.19
C GLY A 166 0.98 7.64 1.27
N SER A 167 0.00 7.64 2.18
CA SER A 167 0.16 7.62 3.64
C SER A 167 1.34 6.75 4.11
N LEU A 168 2.37 7.38 4.69
CA LEU A 168 3.51 6.66 5.27
C LEU A 168 3.04 5.91 6.52
N CYS A 169 3.59 4.72 6.78
CA CYS A 169 3.08 3.84 7.82
C CYS A 169 4.24 3.25 8.62
N VAL A 170 4.20 3.43 9.95
CA VAL A 170 5.20 2.91 10.88
C VAL A 170 4.90 1.45 11.16
N MET A 171 5.57 0.58 10.43
CA MET A 171 5.37 -0.86 10.47
C MET A 171 6.74 -1.53 10.47
N VAL A 172 6.90 -2.59 11.27
CA VAL A 172 7.95 -3.56 10.98
C VAL A 172 7.45 -4.34 9.77
N GLU A 173 7.96 -3.98 8.60
CA GLU A 173 7.87 -4.80 7.38
C GLU A 173 6.43 -5.17 6.98
N GLY A 174 5.52 -4.17 7.03
CA GLY A 174 4.11 -4.37 6.69
C GLY A 174 3.26 -5.00 7.80
N ARG A 175 3.79 -5.15 9.02
CA ARG A 175 3.06 -5.63 10.20
C ARG A 175 3.02 -4.57 11.32
N CYS A 176 1.82 -4.30 11.85
CA CYS A 176 1.63 -3.47 13.04
C CYS A 176 1.36 -4.32 14.28
N TYR A 177 1.91 -3.92 15.43
CA TYR A 177 1.50 -4.44 16.74
C TYR A 177 0.76 -3.40 17.59
N LEU A 178 0.90 -2.10 17.29
CA LEU A 178 0.38 -1.00 18.11
C LEU A 178 -1.14 -1.01 18.27
N SER A 179 -1.88 -1.19 17.18
CA SER A 179 -3.35 -1.35 17.23
C SER A 179 -3.75 -2.63 17.97
N SER A 180 -3.05 -3.75 17.75
CA SER A 180 -3.31 -5.01 18.45
C SER A 180 -3.14 -4.87 19.96
N TYR A 181 -2.09 -4.15 20.40
CA TYR A 181 -1.82 -3.87 21.80
C TYR A 181 -2.91 -3.00 22.43
N VAL A 182 -3.37 -1.95 21.75
CA VAL A 182 -4.36 -1.01 22.29
C VAL A 182 -5.79 -1.55 22.22
N THR A 183 -6.16 -2.30 21.17
CA THR A 183 -7.57 -2.65 20.87
C THR A 183 -7.87 -4.15 20.89
N GLY A 184 -6.84 -5.01 20.94
CA GLY A 184 -6.96 -6.44 20.64
C GLY A 184 -7.10 -6.74 19.13
N GLU A 185 -7.30 -5.75 18.27
CA GLU A 185 -7.52 -5.93 16.83
C GLU A 185 -6.28 -5.56 16.00
N SER A 186 -5.83 -6.54 15.21
CA SER A 186 -4.67 -6.43 14.34
C SER A 186 -5.07 -5.82 12.98
N PRO A 187 -4.49 -4.70 12.54
CA PRO A 187 -4.76 -4.12 11.20
C PRO A 187 -4.32 -5.05 10.08
N ASN A 188 -3.43 -5.99 10.39
CA ASN A 188 -2.91 -6.99 9.46
C ASN A 188 -3.97 -8.08 9.13
N THR A 189 -5.10 -8.11 9.84
CA THR A 189 -6.23 -9.03 9.62
C THR A 189 -7.58 -8.30 9.60
N CYS A 190 -7.77 -7.30 10.46
CA CYS A 190 -9.00 -6.50 10.59
C CYS A 190 -9.02 -5.25 9.68
N GLY A 191 -7.99 -5.03 8.86
CA GLY A 191 -7.90 -3.98 7.85
C GLY A 191 -7.62 -2.55 8.36
N ALA A 192 -8.17 -2.18 9.51
CA ALA A 192 -8.11 -0.83 10.09
C ALA A 192 -7.01 -0.68 11.16
N CYS A 193 -6.23 0.41 11.09
CA CYS A 193 -5.28 0.79 12.15
C CYS A 193 -5.96 1.29 13.43
N SER A 194 -7.22 1.69 13.33
CA SER A 194 -8.04 2.21 14.42
C SER A 194 -9.49 1.83 14.12
N PRO A 195 -9.92 0.62 14.52
CA PRO A 195 -11.26 0.12 14.22
C PRO A 195 -12.31 1.04 14.86
N ALA A 196 -13.33 1.42 14.09
CA ALA A 196 -14.26 2.49 14.48
C ALA A 196 -14.92 2.25 15.86
N ARG A 197 -15.15 0.99 16.24
CA ARG A 197 -15.71 0.58 17.54
C ARG A 197 -14.84 0.87 18.78
N PHE A 198 -13.61 1.34 18.58
CA PHE A 198 -12.69 1.77 19.64
C PHE A 198 -12.33 3.25 19.54
N VAL A 199 -12.74 3.94 18.47
CA VAL A 199 -12.43 5.35 18.25
C VAL A 199 -13.48 6.20 18.98
N ASP A 200 -13.01 7.14 19.78
CA ASP A 200 -13.83 8.07 20.55
C ASP A 200 -13.36 9.51 20.31
N TRP A 201 -14.32 10.40 20.08
CA TRP A 201 -14.13 11.79 19.70
C TRP A 201 -14.82 12.66 20.75
N GLN A 202 -14.03 13.35 21.57
CA GLN A 202 -14.53 14.11 22.71
C GLN A 202 -14.27 15.60 22.49
N GLU A 203 -15.33 16.37 22.24
CA GLU A 203 -15.25 17.83 22.29
C GLU A 203 -15.03 18.28 23.74
N GLN A 204 -14.04 19.15 23.96
CA GLN A 204 -13.66 19.72 25.24
C GLN A 204 -13.44 21.23 25.10
N ALA A 205 -13.36 21.95 26.22
CA ALA A 205 -13.15 23.40 26.21
C ALA A 205 -11.78 23.83 25.61
N ASP A 206 -10.78 22.95 25.62
CA ASP A 206 -9.46 23.15 25.02
C ASP A 206 -9.32 22.62 23.58
N GLY A 207 -10.38 22.01 23.02
CA GLY A 207 -10.41 21.50 21.64
C GLY A 207 -11.00 20.09 21.52
N LEU A 208 -10.68 19.41 20.41
CA LEU A 208 -11.17 18.07 20.11
C LEU A 208 -10.15 17.01 20.54
N HIS A 209 -10.49 16.17 21.52
CA HIS A 209 -9.65 15.07 21.96
C HIS A 209 -10.02 13.79 21.22
N THR A 210 -9.00 13.07 20.74
CA THR A 210 -9.17 11.81 20.01
C THR A 210 -8.58 10.66 20.79
N ARG A 211 -9.36 9.59 20.90
CA ARG A 211 -9.06 8.47 21.79
C ARG A 211 -9.24 7.15 21.05
N LEU A 212 -8.42 6.17 21.40
CA LEU A 212 -8.52 4.79 20.91
C LEU A 212 -8.49 3.84 22.10
N ASN A 213 -9.57 3.10 22.31
CA ASN A 213 -9.80 2.20 23.44
C ASN A 213 -9.37 2.77 24.80
N GLY A 214 -9.83 3.98 25.12
CA GLY A 214 -9.49 4.62 26.40
C GLY A 214 -8.08 5.24 26.50
N ILE A 215 -7.25 5.19 25.46
CA ILE A 215 -5.97 5.92 25.37
C ILE A 215 -6.16 7.24 24.61
N LEU A 216 -5.61 8.34 25.11
CA LEU A 216 -5.58 9.63 24.40
C LEU A 216 -4.47 9.58 23.32
N ILE A 217 -4.84 9.82 22.07
CA ILE A 217 -3.91 9.86 20.93
C ILE A 217 -3.51 11.30 20.62
N ASP A 218 -4.47 12.21 20.61
CA ASP A 218 -4.24 13.58 20.15
C ASP A 218 -5.27 14.57 20.71
N ARG A 219 -4.89 15.85 20.76
CA ARG A 219 -5.73 17.01 21.08
C ARG A 219 -5.60 18.04 19.95
N PHE A 220 -6.68 18.24 19.20
CA PHE A 220 -6.72 19.22 18.12
C PHE A 220 -7.31 20.54 18.61
N LEU A 221 -6.67 21.66 18.26
CA LEU A 221 -7.26 22.98 18.50
C LEU A 221 -8.53 23.17 17.64
N PRO A 222 -9.46 24.09 17.98
CA PRO A 222 -10.71 24.28 17.23
C PRO A 222 -10.54 24.53 15.72
N GLU A 223 -9.44 25.18 15.33
CA GLU A 223 -9.09 25.48 13.93
C GLU A 223 -8.26 24.37 13.25
N GLU A 224 -7.83 23.32 13.99
CA GLU A 224 -6.92 22.29 13.51
C GLU A 224 -7.68 21.09 12.92
N GLN A 225 -7.38 20.74 11.66
CA GLN A 225 -8.04 19.60 11.01
C GLN A 225 -7.58 18.28 11.64
N ALA A 226 -8.51 17.59 12.31
CA ALA A 226 -8.23 16.30 12.92
C ALA A 226 -7.98 15.18 11.89
N GLY A 227 -6.91 14.42 12.10
CA GLY A 227 -6.56 13.25 11.29
C GLY A 227 -7.29 11.98 11.72
N TYR A 228 -7.20 10.92 10.91
CA TYR A 228 -7.65 9.58 11.31
C TYR A 228 -6.82 9.09 12.51
N PRO A 229 -7.44 8.79 13.68
CA PRO A 229 -6.75 8.73 14.98
C PRO A 229 -5.90 7.46 15.13
N THR A 230 -4.76 7.46 14.45
CA THR A 230 -3.83 6.34 14.33
C THR A 230 -2.78 6.43 15.44
N LEU A 231 -2.64 5.40 16.28
CA LEU A 231 -1.76 5.45 17.46
C LEU A 231 -0.31 5.88 17.14
N CYS A 232 0.29 5.40 16.05
CA CYS A 232 1.66 5.78 15.67
C CYS A 232 1.82 7.22 15.17
N LYS A 233 0.72 7.98 15.06
CA LYS A 233 0.68 9.37 14.58
C LYS A 233 0.06 10.34 15.58
N GLY A 234 -0.12 9.91 16.83
CA GLY A 234 -0.58 10.77 17.91
C GLY A 234 0.50 11.69 18.46
N ARG A 235 0.06 12.73 19.18
CA ARG A 235 0.91 13.64 19.96
C ARG A 235 0.95 13.18 21.42
N PHE A 236 2.12 12.73 21.86
CA PHE A 236 2.36 12.19 23.21
C PHE A 236 3.35 13.08 23.97
N ASP A 237 3.22 13.14 25.30
CA ASP A 237 4.26 13.72 26.16
C ASP A 237 5.40 12.71 26.34
N VAL A 238 6.60 13.08 25.88
CA VAL A 238 7.84 12.35 26.14
C VAL A 238 8.81 13.28 26.86
N CYS A 239 9.03 13.01 28.16
CA CYS A 239 9.94 13.77 29.01
C CYS A 239 9.63 15.27 29.10
N GLY A 240 8.35 15.65 29.21
CA GLY A 240 7.89 17.03 29.32
C GLY A 240 7.80 17.75 27.97
N ARG A 241 7.69 17.00 26.86
CA ARG A 241 7.59 17.52 25.50
C ARG A 241 6.48 16.80 24.75
N VAL A 242 5.41 17.52 24.45
CA VAL A 242 4.30 17.00 23.64
C VAL A 242 4.64 17.10 22.15
N GLY A 243 4.55 15.99 21.43
CA GLY A 243 4.78 15.95 19.99
C GLY A 243 4.61 14.56 19.39
N TYR A 244 4.83 14.44 18.08
CA TYR A 244 4.78 13.18 17.35
C TYR A 244 5.95 12.27 17.75
N ALA A 245 5.75 11.48 18.80
CA ALA A 245 6.81 10.65 19.41
C ALA A 245 7.23 9.43 18.56
N ILE A 246 6.39 9.00 17.63
CA ILE A 246 6.62 7.81 16.79
C ILE A 246 6.80 8.23 15.32
N GLU A 247 5.81 8.91 14.73
CA GLU A 247 5.88 9.46 13.37
C GLU A 247 4.85 10.59 13.21
N SER A 248 5.14 11.54 12.33
CA SER A 248 4.21 12.62 12.00
C SER A 248 3.17 12.17 10.95
N PRO A 249 1.95 12.74 10.95
CA PRO A 249 1.07 12.69 9.78
C PRO A 249 1.81 13.22 8.54
N THR A 250 2.13 12.31 7.62
CA THR A 250 2.90 12.54 6.40
C THR A 250 2.62 11.44 5.35
N SER A 251 2.70 11.80 4.07
CA SER A 251 2.67 10.86 2.94
C SER A 251 4.09 10.60 2.41
N LEU A 252 4.34 9.36 1.97
CA LEU A 252 5.47 9.11 1.07
C LEU A 252 5.25 9.87 -0.24
N ASN A 253 6.29 10.50 -0.78
CA ASN A 253 6.34 10.99 -2.15
C ASN A 253 7.76 10.75 -2.71
N THR A 254 7.86 10.02 -3.82
CA THR A 254 9.14 9.71 -4.48
C THR A 254 9.23 10.26 -5.91
N LEU A 255 8.41 11.25 -6.29
CA LEU A 255 8.41 11.86 -7.63
C LEU A 255 9.80 12.41 -8.02
N ASP A 256 10.56 12.99 -7.09
CA ASP A 256 11.96 13.44 -7.31
C ASP A 256 12.95 12.30 -7.55
N LEU A 257 12.68 11.11 -6.98
CA LEU A 257 13.55 9.94 -7.06
C LEU A 257 13.30 9.12 -8.35
N LEU A 258 12.28 9.50 -9.13
CA LEU A 258 11.82 8.75 -10.29
C LEU A 258 12.92 8.43 -11.32
N PRO A 259 13.87 9.33 -11.67
CA PRO A 259 14.96 9.00 -12.58
C PRO A 259 15.90 7.92 -12.03
N ARG A 260 16.18 7.94 -10.72
CA ARG A 260 17.01 6.92 -10.06
C ARG A 260 16.29 5.58 -9.98
N LEU A 261 15.01 5.58 -9.59
CA LEU A 261 14.20 4.36 -9.54
C LEU A 261 14.06 3.74 -10.94
N LEU A 262 13.84 4.56 -11.97
CA LEU A 262 13.78 4.11 -13.38
C LEU A 262 15.13 3.57 -13.85
N GLY A 263 16.21 4.32 -13.64
CA GLY A 263 17.57 3.94 -14.05
C GLY A 263 18.14 2.73 -13.30
N ALA A 264 17.71 2.51 -12.05
CA ALA A 264 18.05 1.31 -11.28
C ALA A 264 17.39 0.03 -11.82
N GLY A 265 16.34 0.15 -12.66
CA GLY A 265 15.60 -0.99 -13.19
C GLY A 265 14.35 -1.38 -12.38
N VAL A 266 13.81 -0.49 -11.52
CA VAL A 266 12.59 -0.80 -10.76
C VAL A 266 11.43 -1.11 -11.71
N ALA A 267 10.88 -2.32 -11.56
CA ALA A 267 9.93 -2.89 -12.50
C ALA A 267 8.56 -2.19 -12.44
N ALA A 268 8.12 -1.82 -11.23
CA ALA A 268 6.83 -1.16 -11.00
C ALA A 268 6.87 -0.16 -9.84
N VAL A 269 6.04 0.89 -9.92
CA VAL A 269 5.78 1.82 -8.83
C VAL A 269 4.31 1.77 -8.41
N LYS A 270 4.09 1.66 -7.09
CA LYS A 270 2.79 1.42 -6.47
C LYS A 270 2.30 2.61 -5.67
N LEU A 271 1.06 3.00 -5.88
CA LEU A 271 0.45 4.06 -5.09
C LEU A 271 -0.44 3.45 -3.98
N GLU A 272 -0.39 4.00 -2.76
CA GLU A 272 -1.37 3.67 -1.71
C GLU A 272 -2.66 4.48 -1.93
N GLY A 273 -3.79 4.00 -1.39
CA GLY A 273 -5.07 4.67 -1.54
C GLY A 273 -6.28 3.76 -1.69
N ARG A 274 -6.22 2.45 -1.37
CA ARG A 274 -7.37 1.54 -1.54
C ARG A 274 -8.61 1.95 -0.73
N GLN A 275 -8.45 2.81 0.28
CA GLN A 275 -9.56 3.37 1.08
C GLN A 275 -10.03 4.75 0.62
N ARG A 276 -9.38 5.34 -0.40
CA ARG A 276 -9.63 6.71 -0.84
C ARG A 276 -10.65 6.75 -1.98
N SER A 277 -11.22 7.94 -2.21
CA SER A 277 -12.26 8.15 -3.21
C SER A 277 -11.76 7.91 -4.65
N PRO A 278 -12.65 7.63 -5.62
CA PRO A 278 -12.28 7.55 -7.03
C PRO A 278 -11.59 8.83 -7.55
N ALA A 279 -11.97 10.00 -7.01
CA ALA A 279 -11.34 11.28 -7.34
C ALA A 279 -9.88 11.38 -6.88
N TYR A 280 -9.57 10.91 -5.66
CA TYR A 280 -8.19 10.77 -5.18
C TYR A 280 -7.39 9.85 -6.10
N VAL A 281 -7.95 8.66 -6.41
CA VAL A 281 -7.29 7.65 -7.24
C VAL A 281 -7.00 8.19 -8.64
N ALA A 282 -7.97 8.81 -9.31
CA ALA A 282 -7.79 9.44 -10.62
C ALA A 282 -6.69 10.52 -10.60
N ARG A 283 -6.70 11.38 -9.57
CA ARG A 283 -5.72 12.46 -9.42
C ARG A 283 -4.30 11.93 -9.30
N ILE A 284 -4.04 11.03 -8.34
CA ILE A 284 -2.69 10.53 -8.12
C ILE A 284 -2.21 9.65 -9.29
N SER A 285 -3.12 8.86 -9.90
CA SER A 285 -2.78 8.04 -11.07
C SER A 285 -2.34 8.90 -12.24
N ARG A 286 -3.07 9.99 -12.54
CA ARG A 286 -2.73 10.91 -13.63
C ARG A 286 -1.38 11.59 -13.40
N VAL A 287 -1.15 12.14 -12.21
CA VAL A 287 0.14 12.79 -11.86
C VAL A 287 1.30 11.80 -12.05
N TRP A 288 1.16 10.57 -11.56
CA TRP A 288 2.21 9.57 -11.70
C TRP A 288 2.40 9.07 -13.13
N ARG A 289 1.32 8.95 -13.93
CA ARG A 289 1.40 8.62 -15.36
C ARG A 289 2.21 9.68 -16.11
N GLU A 290 1.85 10.95 -15.94
CA GLU A 290 2.53 12.08 -16.56
C GLU A 290 4.00 12.19 -16.13
N ALA A 291 4.29 11.97 -14.84
CA ALA A 291 5.65 11.96 -14.31
C ALA A 291 6.51 10.83 -14.92
N ILE A 292 5.97 9.60 -14.99
CA ILE A 292 6.65 8.45 -15.61
C ILE A 292 6.89 8.70 -17.10
N ASP A 293 5.93 9.26 -17.84
CA ASP A 293 6.09 9.55 -19.27
C ASP A 293 7.02 10.73 -19.56
N ALA A 294 7.09 11.72 -18.68
CA ALA A 294 8.13 12.75 -18.74
C ALA A 294 9.51 12.16 -18.46
N CYS A 295 9.66 11.39 -17.37
CA CYS A 295 10.93 10.78 -16.98
C CYS A 295 11.45 9.76 -18.01
N ARG A 296 10.56 9.04 -18.71
CA ARG A 296 10.95 8.12 -19.79
C ARG A 296 11.43 8.85 -21.05
N ARG A 297 10.90 10.04 -21.35
CA ARG A 297 11.28 10.84 -22.53
C ARG A 297 12.61 11.57 -22.34
N ASP A 298 12.85 12.09 -21.15
CA ASP A 298 14.11 12.72 -20.78
C ASP A 298 14.46 12.43 -19.31
N PRO A 299 15.17 11.32 -19.02
CA PRO A 299 15.59 10.99 -17.66
C PRO A 299 16.58 11.99 -17.05
N ALA A 300 17.37 12.69 -17.88
CA ALA A 300 18.44 13.57 -17.42
C ALA A 300 17.92 14.97 -17.05
N GLY A 301 17.03 15.53 -17.89
CA GLY A 301 16.35 16.79 -17.65
C GLY A 301 15.11 16.69 -16.76
N TYR A 302 14.63 15.48 -16.42
CA TYR A 302 13.44 15.32 -15.58
C TYR A 302 13.54 16.06 -14.24
N ARG A 303 12.50 16.84 -13.94
CA ARG A 303 12.18 17.37 -12.61
C ARG A 303 10.66 17.26 -12.40
N PRO A 304 10.19 16.97 -11.18
CA PRO A 304 8.77 17.12 -10.85
C PRO A 304 8.27 18.52 -11.19
N ARG A 305 7.14 18.61 -11.87
CA ARG A 305 6.54 19.90 -12.17
C ARG A 305 5.81 20.46 -10.94
N PRO A 306 5.79 21.78 -10.71
CA PRO A 306 5.13 22.37 -9.56
C PRO A 306 3.66 21.96 -9.40
N GLU A 307 2.91 21.85 -10.50
CA GLU A 307 1.50 21.44 -10.49
C GLU A 307 1.29 19.98 -10.05
N TRP A 308 2.26 19.09 -10.29
CA TRP A 308 2.22 17.71 -9.81
C TRP A 308 2.45 17.64 -8.31
N MET A 309 3.43 18.40 -7.80
CA MET A 309 3.73 18.44 -6.36
C MET A 309 2.53 19.02 -5.59
N ALA A 310 1.99 20.17 -6.03
CA ALA A 310 0.80 20.77 -5.43
C ALA A 310 -0.41 19.80 -5.41
N ALA A 311 -0.68 19.11 -6.52
CA ALA A 311 -1.78 18.15 -6.60
C ALA A 311 -1.62 16.93 -5.68
N LEU A 312 -0.38 16.53 -5.36
CA LEU A 312 -0.05 15.47 -4.41
C LEU A 312 -0.09 15.98 -2.95
N ASP A 313 0.42 17.18 -2.67
CA ASP A 313 0.41 17.78 -1.34
C ASP A 313 -1.01 18.09 -0.85
N GLU A 314 -1.92 18.52 -1.74
CA GLU A 314 -3.37 18.66 -1.46
C GLU A 314 -4.03 17.38 -0.93
N VAL A 315 -3.49 16.21 -1.26
CA VAL A 315 -4.01 14.90 -0.83
C VAL A 315 -3.05 14.14 0.08
N ALA A 316 -1.99 14.81 0.54
CA ALA A 316 -1.02 14.27 1.45
C ALA A 316 -1.58 14.24 2.89
N GLU A 317 -1.23 13.20 3.64
CA GLU A 317 -1.64 13.09 5.03
C GLU A 317 -0.94 14.16 5.87
N GLY A 318 -1.69 14.95 6.64
CA GLY A 318 -1.15 16.07 7.40
C GLY A 318 -0.55 17.18 6.53
N ALA A 319 -0.98 17.31 5.27
CA ALA A 319 -0.49 18.28 4.28
C ALA A 319 1.04 18.31 4.13
N ARG A 320 1.70 17.17 4.34
CA ARG A 320 3.16 17.02 4.25
C ARG A 320 3.54 15.76 3.50
N THR A 321 4.60 15.87 2.71
CA THR A 321 5.22 14.75 2.01
C THR A 321 6.66 14.53 2.48
N THR A 322 7.16 13.31 2.30
CA THR A 322 8.54 12.93 2.63
C THR A 322 9.04 11.83 1.67
N PRO A 323 10.34 11.83 1.32
CA PRO A 323 10.98 10.65 0.71
C PRO A 323 11.07 9.45 1.67
N GLY A 324 10.78 9.62 2.97
CA GLY A 324 10.82 8.53 3.95
C GLY A 324 12.19 7.85 4.02
N ALA A 325 12.22 6.52 4.12
CA ALA A 325 13.47 5.77 4.26
C ALA A 325 14.44 5.90 3.07
N TYR A 326 13.97 6.33 1.88
CA TYR A 326 14.83 6.55 0.72
C TYR A 326 15.89 7.63 0.96
N HIS A 327 15.63 8.58 1.87
CA HIS A 327 16.55 9.65 2.25
C HIS A 327 16.80 9.63 3.76
N ARG A 328 17.83 8.90 4.19
CA ARG A 328 18.34 8.91 5.57
C ARG A 328 19.69 9.63 5.60
N PRO A 329 19.79 10.83 6.23
CA PRO A 329 21.04 11.61 6.23
C PRO A 329 22.13 11.06 7.17
N TRP A 330 21.88 9.97 7.90
CA TRP A 330 22.80 9.34 8.85
C TRP A 330 23.35 7.97 8.39
N GLN A 331 23.33 7.70 7.07
CA GLN A 331 23.88 6.46 6.48
C GLN A 331 25.35 6.58 6.07
#